data_AF-A0A9P4PBV6-F1
#
_entry.id   AF-A0A9P4PBV6-F1
#
_cell.length_a   1.000
_cell.length_b   1.000
_cell.length_c   1.000
_cell.angle_alpha   90.00
_cell.angle_beta   90.00
_cell.angle_gamma   90.00
#
_symmetry.space_group_name_H-M   'P 1'
#
loop_
_entity.id
_entity.type
_entity.pdbx_description
1 polymer ?
#
loop_
_entity_poly.entity_id
_entity_poly.type
_entity_poly.pdbx_seq_one_letter_code
_entity_poly.pdbx_strand_id
1 'polypeptide(L)'
;MEETLLDYLRRENPTVAHIDIPNRSKSTTRCRTYSRPKWIARWEDFNTETIHGMYADILRHVETRDRIRLREIDLRVRNETGFEKVVDKWNEKIVFKALEETSECMGRDDLIYIVPGVKAQYVQGATKKYRPDWAAIAMNSQGETGDILPKNLLPGDTKYSKDWTSASVKEGDCRHMVDPRHVPGWFWPVAQVYTYCYRLQRRYAYIITDAELVLFRIGPLRDSPPEPSPVSQNLEIKELDVDGKIEFVSIPWANGRNEMGVELGEPNGLSVNTALWWLHLQAASNNSIRWTYPPLQNDALSYTPLEHDISLSRNDSFRPSADDAQTERAPSEVYDDSRYQLSFMEEQEAAQFSVPESSAASIGPSSRRRTADRNQTASSFGSTAANSSFVSHSSVTSSKNRVEKSKGKTAKRGRPTISNSGNKRGSSKKS
;
A
#
# COMPACT_ATOMS: atom_id res chain seq x y z
N MET A 1 23.02 14.86 -7.78
CA MET A 1 23.69 15.08 -6.49
C MET A 1 23.91 13.70 -5.91
N GLU A 2 25.12 13.43 -5.44
CA GLU A 2 25.38 12.20 -4.71
C GLU A 2 24.62 12.23 -3.39
N GLU A 3 23.93 11.15 -3.07
CA GLU A 3 23.22 10.97 -1.81
C GLU A 3 23.25 9.50 -1.40
N THR A 4 23.10 9.21 -0.11
CA THR A 4 22.97 7.81 0.34
C THR A 4 21.63 7.23 -0.10
N LEU A 5 21.53 5.91 -0.21
CA LEU A 5 20.24 5.25 -0.49
C LEU A 5 19.19 5.60 0.57
N LEU A 6 19.60 5.73 1.84
CA LEU A 6 18.72 6.17 2.90
C LEU A 6 18.20 7.59 2.68
N ASP A 7 19.06 8.54 2.29
CA ASP A 7 18.63 9.91 1.99
C ASP A 7 17.65 9.94 0.82
N TYR A 8 17.92 9.15 -0.23
CA TYR A 8 17.04 9.01 -1.38
C TYR A 8 15.65 8.47 -0.98
N LEU A 9 15.61 7.40 -0.19
CA LEU A 9 14.37 6.82 0.35
C LEU A 9 13.67 7.75 1.35
N ARG A 10 14.39 8.67 1.99
CA ARG A 10 13.80 9.63 2.93
C ARG A 10 13.37 10.93 2.29
N ARG A 11 13.50 11.12 0.97
CA ARG A 11 12.95 12.28 0.27
C ARG A 11 11.47 12.51 0.64
N GLU A 12 11.15 13.75 0.98
CA GLU A 12 9.81 14.20 1.38
C GLU A 12 8.74 13.77 0.37
N ASN A 13 7.67 13.14 0.87
CA ASN A 13 6.53 12.83 0.01
C ASN A 13 5.80 14.11 -0.41
N PRO A 14 5.25 14.15 -1.63
CA PRO A 14 4.56 15.33 -2.12
C PRO A 14 3.34 15.67 -1.25
N THR A 15 3.13 16.97 -1.03
CA THR A 15 1.90 17.46 -0.41
C THR A 15 0.75 17.34 -1.39
N VAL A 16 -0.28 16.58 -1.01
CA VAL A 16 -1.47 16.35 -1.84
C VAL A 16 -2.52 17.44 -1.56
N ALA A 17 -3.02 18.07 -2.62
CA ALA A 17 -4.10 19.05 -2.53
C ALA A 17 -5.45 18.35 -2.72
N HIS A 18 -6.26 18.29 -1.67
CA HIS A 18 -7.59 17.69 -1.74
C HIS A 18 -8.59 18.61 -2.42
N ILE A 19 -9.21 18.12 -3.50
CA ILE A 19 -10.38 18.77 -4.08
C ILE A 19 -11.62 18.20 -3.38
N ASP A 20 -12.21 19.01 -2.51
CA ASP A 20 -13.46 18.66 -1.84
C ASP A 20 -14.62 18.62 -2.83
N ILE A 21 -15.30 17.47 -2.86
CA ILE A 21 -16.53 17.29 -3.62
C ILE A 21 -17.66 17.19 -2.58
N PRO A 22 -18.54 18.21 -2.47
CA PRO A 22 -19.67 18.14 -1.55
C PRO A 22 -20.54 16.92 -1.86
N ASN A 23 -21.06 16.27 -0.81
CA ASN A 23 -21.94 15.10 -0.88
C ASN A 23 -21.35 13.82 -1.50
N ARG A 24 -20.02 13.66 -1.49
CA ARG A 24 -19.42 12.39 -1.92
C ARG A 24 -19.72 11.28 -0.90
N SER A 25 -20.37 10.22 -1.35
CA SER A 25 -20.54 8.99 -0.57
C SER A 25 -19.19 8.35 -0.30
N LYS A 26 -18.89 8.03 0.96
CA LYS A 26 -17.72 7.22 1.33
C LYS A 26 -17.80 5.87 0.63
N SER A 27 -16.85 5.57 -0.25
CA SER A 27 -16.84 4.32 -1.02
C SER A 27 -15.84 3.32 -0.44
N THR A 28 -16.08 2.84 0.78
CA THR A 28 -15.32 1.69 1.28
C THR A 28 -15.87 0.43 0.62
N THR A 29 -15.02 -0.33 -0.08
CA THR A 29 -15.41 -1.65 -0.60
C THR A 29 -15.84 -2.55 0.55
N ARG A 30 -17.10 -2.99 0.54
CA ARG A 30 -17.64 -3.94 1.52
C ARG A 30 -17.90 -5.26 0.83
N CYS A 31 -17.24 -6.33 1.29
CA CYS A 31 -17.43 -7.66 0.74
C CYS A 31 -17.67 -8.66 1.86
N ARG A 32 -18.91 -9.18 1.96
CA ARG A 32 -19.29 -10.09 3.06
C ARG A 32 -18.47 -11.37 3.12
N THR A 33 -17.85 -11.73 2.01
CA THR A 33 -17.04 -12.94 1.80
C THR A 33 -15.55 -12.73 2.04
N TYR A 34 -15.14 -11.55 2.51
CA TYR A 34 -13.77 -11.36 3.01
C TYR A 34 -13.52 -12.21 4.25
N SER A 35 -12.37 -12.88 4.26
CA SER A 35 -11.78 -13.49 5.44
C SER A 35 -11.47 -12.39 6.45
N ARG A 36 -11.54 -12.73 7.74
CA ARG A 36 -11.40 -11.74 8.82
C ARG A 36 -10.43 -12.22 9.88
N PRO A 37 -9.50 -11.36 10.31
CA PRO A 37 -8.68 -11.68 11.48
C PRO A 37 -9.56 -11.78 12.72
N LYS A 38 -9.17 -12.66 13.64
CA LYS A 38 -9.76 -12.79 14.98
C LYS A 38 -9.05 -11.92 15.99
N TRP A 39 -7.81 -11.53 15.71
CA TRP A 39 -7.01 -10.69 16.59
C TRP A 39 -6.28 -9.62 15.79
N ILE A 40 -6.27 -8.40 16.32
CA ILE A 40 -5.49 -7.28 15.78
C ILE A 40 -4.49 -6.83 16.84
N ALA A 41 -3.23 -6.64 16.47
CA ALA A 41 -2.18 -6.13 17.35
C ALA A 41 -1.24 -5.15 16.62
N ARG A 42 -0.36 -4.48 17.37
CA ARG A 42 0.71 -3.66 16.78
C ARG A 42 1.86 -4.52 16.30
N TRP A 43 2.52 -4.06 15.25
CA TRP A 43 3.77 -4.60 14.75
C TRP A 43 4.93 -3.75 15.28
N GLU A 44 5.49 -4.14 16.43
CA GLU A 44 6.45 -3.30 17.18
C GLU A 44 7.91 -3.43 16.68
N ASP A 45 8.27 -4.58 16.13
CA ASP A 45 9.61 -4.86 15.62
C ASP A 45 9.88 -4.30 14.21
N PHE A 46 8.89 -3.66 13.56
CA PHE A 46 9.08 -2.96 12.28
C PHE A 46 9.44 -1.49 12.52
N ASN A 47 10.72 -1.23 12.80
CA ASN A 47 11.20 0.09 13.19
C ASN A 47 12.59 0.42 12.61
N THR A 48 13.03 1.67 12.79
CA THR A 48 14.30 2.20 12.29
C THR A 48 15.53 1.45 12.82
N GLU A 49 15.52 1.03 14.09
CA GLU A 49 16.64 0.28 14.66
C GLU A 49 16.81 -1.08 13.93
N THR A 50 15.70 -1.75 13.65
CA THR A 50 15.69 -3.07 13.02
C THR A 50 16.18 -2.99 11.57
N ILE A 51 15.68 -2.06 10.77
CA ILE A 51 16.13 -1.91 9.36
C ILE A 51 17.61 -1.54 9.26
N HIS A 52 18.12 -0.71 10.19
CA HIS A 52 19.54 -0.40 10.25
C HIS A 52 20.38 -1.63 10.64
N GLY A 53 19.89 -2.45 11.58
CA GLY A 53 20.55 -3.71 11.91
C GLY A 53 20.64 -4.69 10.73
N MET A 54 19.68 -4.65 9.81
CA MET A 54 19.60 -5.57 8.67
C MET A 54 20.35 -5.09 7.43
N TYR A 55 20.28 -3.79 7.12
CA TYR A 55 20.68 -3.26 5.81
C TYR A 55 21.54 -1.99 5.90
N ALA A 56 22.27 -1.77 7.01
CA ALA A 56 23.10 -0.57 7.21
C ALA A 56 24.04 -0.28 6.04
N ASP A 57 24.70 -1.28 5.48
CA ASP A 57 25.70 -1.09 4.43
C ASP A 57 25.04 -0.66 3.11
N ILE A 58 23.93 -1.30 2.75
CA ILE A 58 23.15 -0.97 1.56
C ILE A 58 22.54 0.43 1.69
N LEU A 59 22.01 0.78 2.87
CA LEU A 59 21.44 2.09 3.13
C LEU A 59 22.48 3.24 3.05
N ARG A 60 23.76 2.94 3.27
CA ARG A 60 24.87 3.89 3.15
C ARG A 60 25.41 4.02 1.72
N HIS A 61 24.97 3.17 0.79
CA HIS A 61 25.42 3.20 -0.61
C HIS A 61 25.15 4.56 -1.24
N VAL A 62 26.18 5.16 -1.84
CA VAL A 62 26.14 6.51 -2.42
C VAL A 62 26.08 6.39 -3.93
N GLU A 63 25.08 7.04 -4.53
CA GLU A 63 24.85 7.04 -5.97
C GLU A 63 24.30 8.41 -6.40
N THR A 64 24.48 8.77 -7.67
CA THR A 64 23.76 9.91 -8.26
C THR A 64 22.38 9.45 -8.74
N ARG A 65 21.32 10.09 -8.22
CA ARG A 65 19.94 9.75 -8.57
C ARG A 65 19.16 10.95 -9.09
N ASP A 66 18.29 10.69 -10.04
CA ASP A 66 17.44 11.73 -10.63
C ASP A 66 16.44 12.31 -9.63
N ARG A 67 16.14 13.59 -9.81
CA ARG A 67 15.05 14.25 -9.09
C ARG A 67 13.74 14.00 -9.82
N ILE A 68 12.79 13.39 -9.13
CA ILE A 68 11.43 13.23 -9.63
C ILE A 68 10.69 14.54 -9.37
N ARG A 69 9.95 15.04 -10.35
CA ARG A 69 9.09 16.22 -10.21
C ARG A 69 7.67 15.88 -10.64
N LEU A 70 6.72 16.13 -9.75
CA LEU A 70 5.30 16.02 -10.06
C LEU A 70 4.78 17.37 -10.54
N ARG A 71 3.87 17.32 -11.52
CA ARG A 71 3.14 18.52 -11.95
C ARG A 71 2.09 18.85 -10.89
N GLU A 72 1.80 20.12 -10.70
CA GLU A 72 0.78 20.56 -9.72
C GLU A 72 -0.58 19.89 -9.96
N ILE A 73 -0.96 19.66 -11.22
CA ILE A 73 -2.20 18.97 -11.58
C ILE A 73 -2.24 17.51 -11.10
N ASP A 74 -1.09 16.84 -11.03
CA ASP A 74 -0.99 15.46 -10.55
C ASP A 74 -1.16 15.39 -9.02
N LEU A 75 -0.91 16.49 -8.31
CA LEU A 75 -1.07 16.61 -6.85
C LEU A 75 -2.50 16.93 -6.40
N ARG A 76 -3.39 17.23 -7.35
CA ARG A 76 -4.79 17.57 -7.07
C ARG A 76 -5.65 16.31 -7.05
N VAL A 77 -5.88 15.78 -5.85
CA VAL A 77 -6.55 14.48 -5.65
C VAL A 77 -8.01 14.68 -5.25
N ARG A 78 -8.90 13.95 -5.93
CA ARG A 78 -10.35 13.90 -5.64
C ARG A 78 -10.78 12.61 -4.94
N ASN A 79 -10.07 11.52 -5.18
CA ASN A 79 -10.43 10.15 -4.82
C ASN A 79 -9.22 9.20 -4.83
N GLU A 80 -9.46 7.93 -4.49
CA GLU A 80 -8.45 6.86 -4.49
C GLU A 80 -7.71 6.78 -5.83
N THR A 81 -8.41 6.77 -6.96
CA THR A 81 -7.80 6.74 -8.30
C THR A 81 -6.89 7.94 -8.60
N GLY A 82 -7.21 9.13 -8.08
CA GLY A 82 -6.33 10.29 -8.19
C GLY A 82 -5.05 10.12 -7.36
N PHE A 83 -5.18 9.55 -6.16
CA PHE A 83 -4.05 9.30 -5.27
C PHE A 83 -3.17 8.14 -5.77
N GLU A 84 -3.75 7.08 -6.35
CA GLU A 84 -3.02 5.99 -7.02
C GLU A 84 -2.01 6.54 -8.04
N LYS A 85 -2.38 7.59 -8.79
CA LYS A 85 -1.46 8.24 -9.75
C LYS A 85 -0.30 8.98 -9.07
N VAL A 86 -0.48 9.48 -7.85
CA VAL A 86 0.60 10.08 -7.06
C VAL A 86 1.56 8.97 -6.64
N VAL A 87 1.04 7.86 -6.12
CA VAL A 87 1.83 6.69 -5.73
C VAL A 87 2.62 6.12 -6.92
N ASP A 88 1.98 5.97 -8.08
CA ASP A 88 2.60 5.52 -9.35
C ASP A 88 3.75 6.43 -9.80
N LYS A 89 3.57 7.75 -9.72
CA LYS A 89 4.59 8.68 -10.21
C LYS A 89 5.71 8.96 -9.23
N TRP A 90 5.46 8.77 -7.92
CA TRP A 90 6.39 9.11 -6.86
C TRP A 90 6.94 7.87 -6.17
N ASN A 91 6.12 7.18 -5.38
CA ASN A 91 6.55 6.09 -4.53
C ASN A 91 7.03 4.90 -5.36
N GLU A 92 6.33 4.53 -6.43
CA GLU A 92 6.75 3.44 -7.33
C GLU A 92 8.15 3.72 -7.89
N LYS A 93 8.39 4.93 -8.43
CA LYS A 93 9.68 5.30 -9.03
C LYS A 93 10.84 5.28 -8.03
N ILE A 94 10.63 5.86 -6.85
CA ILE A 94 11.66 5.89 -5.80
C ILE A 94 11.95 4.47 -5.31
N VAL A 95 10.90 3.72 -4.96
CA VAL A 95 11.07 2.37 -4.39
C VAL A 95 11.63 1.41 -5.43
N PHE A 96 11.20 1.49 -6.69
CA PHE A 96 11.73 0.67 -7.78
C PHE A 96 13.23 0.91 -7.97
N LYS A 97 13.67 2.18 -8.09
CA LYS A 97 15.10 2.47 -8.25
C LYS A 97 15.92 1.99 -7.06
N ALA A 98 15.40 2.16 -5.85
CA ALA A 98 16.05 1.66 -4.64
C ALA A 98 16.16 0.12 -4.59
N LEU A 99 15.14 -0.60 -5.08
CA LEU A 99 15.15 -2.06 -5.17
C LEU A 99 16.15 -2.56 -6.23
N GLU A 100 16.26 -1.86 -7.37
CA GLU A 100 17.27 -2.14 -8.41
C GLU A 100 18.69 -2.03 -7.85
N GLU A 101 19.03 -0.89 -7.24
CA GLU A 101 20.34 -0.68 -6.62
C GLU A 101 20.63 -1.67 -5.49
N THR A 102 19.60 -2.05 -4.72
CA THR A 102 19.73 -3.07 -3.67
C THR A 102 20.07 -4.44 -4.28
N SER A 103 19.42 -4.79 -5.39
CA SER A 103 19.70 -6.04 -6.11
C SER A 103 21.14 -6.08 -6.62
N GLU A 104 21.62 -4.97 -7.19
CA GLU A 104 23.00 -4.81 -7.65
C GLU A 104 24.00 -4.96 -6.49
N CYS A 105 23.76 -4.26 -5.37
CA CYS A 105 24.61 -4.35 -4.17
C CYS A 105 24.65 -5.77 -3.57
N MET A 106 23.56 -6.52 -3.71
CA MET A 106 23.46 -7.90 -3.22
C MET A 106 23.96 -8.94 -4.23
N GLY A 107 24.33 -8.54 -5.45
CA GLY A 107 24.71 -9.47 -6.53
C GLY A 107 23.59 -10.42 -6.94
N ARG A 108 22.33 -9.95 -6.92
CA ARG A 108 21.17 -10.77 -7.28
C ARG A 108 20.81 -10.62 -8.75
N ASP A 109 20.50 -11.76 -9.37
CA ASP A 109 20.03 -11.85 -10.77
C ASP A 109 18.53 -11.57 -10.92
N ASP A 110 17.78 -11.49 -9.81
CA ASP A 110 16.34 -11.22 -9.80
C ASP A 110 16.01 -9.83 -9.25
N LEU A 111 15.13 -9.14 -9.95
CA LEU A 111 14.68 -7.79 -9.61
C LEU A 111 13.27 -7.85 -9.02
N ILE A 112 13.08 -7.14 -7.91
CA ILE A 112 11.79 -6.97 -7.26
C ILE A 112 11.17 -5.67 -7.77
N TYR A 113 9.95 -5.75 -8.27
CA TYR A 113 9.22 -4.59 -8.78
C TYR A 113 7.99 -4.34 -7.93
N ILE A 114 7.73 -3.07 -7.65
CA ILE A 114 6.40 -2.59 -7.28
C ILE A 114 5.64 -2.31 -8.59
N VAL A 115 4.46 -2.90 -8.74
CA VAL A 115 3.63 -2.75 -9.94
C VAL A 115 2.17 -2.54 -9.57
N PRO A 116 1.36 -1.95 -10.48
CA PRO A 116 -0.08 -2.05 -10.38
C PRO A 116 -0.49 -3.52 -10.24
N GLY A 117 -1.39 -3.83 -9.30
CA GLY A 117 -1.84 -5.19 -9.02
C GLY A 117 -2.53 -5.85 -10.22
N VAL A 118 -2.80 -5.08 -11.28
CA VAL A 118 -3.26 -5.60 -12.55
C VAL A 118 -2.23 -6.40 -13.32
N LYS A 119 -0.93 -6.18 -13.07
CA LYS A 119 0.19 -6.84 -13.73
C LYS A 119 0.64 -8.13 -13.04
N ALA A 120 0.06 -8.46 -11.89
CA ALA A 120 0.39 -9.67 -11.14
C ALA A 120 -0.72 -10.74 -11.24
N GLN A 121 -0.34 -11.99 -11.03
CA GLN A 121 -1.25 -13.11 -10.90
C GLN A 121 -2.20 -12.85 -9.73
N TYR A 122 -3.49 -13.05 -10.00
CA TYR A 122 -4.54 -13.01 -8.99
C TYR A 122 -5.07 -14.42 -8.76
N VAL A 123 -5.72 -14.61 -7.61
CA VAL A 123 -6.27 -15.90 -7.19
C VAL A 123 -7.31 -16.36 -8.23
N GLN A 124 -7.18 -17.58 -8.75
CA GLN A 124 -8.09 -18.12 -9.77
C GLN A 124 -9.55 -18.05 -9.30
N GLY A 125 -10.45 -17.57 -10.18
CA GLY A 125 -11.87 -17.36 -9.83
C GLY A 125 -12.17 -16.10 -9.01
N ALA A 126 -11.17 -15.25 -8.74
CA ALA A 126 -11.37 -13.99 -8.06
C ALA A 126 -12.15 -12.98 -8.93
N THR A 127 -13.23 -12.45 -8.37
CA THR A 127 -13.85 -11.21 -8.87
C THR A 127 -12.90 -10.02 -8.67
N LYS A 128 -13.14 -8.90 -9.37
CA LYS A 128 -12.42 -7.61 -9.20
C LYS A 128 -12.23 -7.20 -7.72
N LYS A 129 -13.13 -7.61 -6.82
CA LYS A 129 -13.08 -7.28 -5.38
C LYS A 129 -11.94 -7.97 -4.60
N TYR A 130 -11.28 -8.96 -5.18
CA TYR A 130 -10.13 -9.64 -4.56
C TYR A 130 -8.82 -9.33 -5.28
N ARG A 131 -8.83 -8.31 -6.14
CA ARG A 131 -7.64 -7.83 -6.83
C ARG A 131 -7.09 -6.66 -6.03
N PRO A 132 -5.86 -6.76 -5.51
CA PRO A 132 -5.20 -5.62 -4.89
C PRO A 132 -4.90 -4.55 -5.94
N ASP A 133 -4.84 -3.29 -5.51
CA ASP A 133 -4.47 -2.16 -6.37
C ASP A 133 -2.99 -2.22 -6.77
N TRP A 134 -2.15 -2.81 -5.90
CA TRP A 134 -0.71 -2.95 -6.06
C TRP A 134 -0.22 -4.38 -5.81
N ALA A 135 0.94 -4.70 -6.36
CA ALA A 135 1.63 -5.96 -6.13
C ALA A 135 3.14 -5.74 -6.12
N ALA A 136 3.86 -6.52 -5.30
CA ALA A 136 5.26 -6.82 -5.59
C ALA A 136 5.35 -8.06 -6.49
N ILE A 137 6.27 -8.03 -7.44
CA ILE A 137 6.60 -9.16 -8.30
C ILE A 137 8.11 -9.32 -8.36
N ALA A 138 8.58 -10.53 -8.65
CA ALA A 138 9.99 -10.79 -8.95
C ALA A 138 10.13 -11.25 -10.40
N MET A 139 11.13 -10.74 -11.10
CA MET A 139 11.50 -11.14 -12.47
C MET A 139 13.00 -11.39 -12.51
N ASN A 140 13.46 -12.29 -13.38
CA ASN A 140 14.90 -12.45 -13.60
C ASN A 140 15.48 -11.26 -14.39
N SER A 141 16.80 -11.23 -14.56
CA SER A 141 17.53 -10.22 -15.34
C SER A 141 17.10 -10.11 -16.81
N GLN A 142 16.43 -11.14 -17.34
CA GLN A 142 15.87 -11.15 -18.70
C GLN A 142 14.44 -10.59 -18.75
N GLY A 143 13.87 -10.18 -17.61
CA GLY A 143 12.49 -9.72 -17.50
C GLY A 143 11.46 -10.85 -17.62
N GLU A 144 11.90 -12.11 -17.57
CA GLU A 144 11.03 -13.25 -17.72
C GLU A 144 10.44 -13.68 -16.38
N THR A 145 9.19 -14.10 -16.47
CA THR A 145 8.48 -14.82 -15.41
C THR A 145 8.22 -16.21 -15.93
N GLY A 146 8.56 -17.26 -15.19
CA GLY A 146 8.29 -18.65 -15.62
C GLY A 146 6.80 -18.97 -15.84
N ASP A 147 5.90 -18.02 -15.55
CA ASP A 147 4.45 -18.07 -15.72
C ASP A 147 3.98 -16.92 -16.63
N ILE A 148 2.76 -17.01 -17.21
CA ILE A 148 2.16 -15.96 -18.06
C ILE A 148 2.05 -14.61 -17.33
N LEU A 149 1.79 -14.65 -16.02
CA LEU A 149 1.79 -13.48 -15.15
C LEU A 149 2.64 -13.76 -13.92
N PRO A 150 3.46 -12.81 -13.46
CA PRO A 150 4.26 -12.95 -12.26
C PRO A 150 3.39 -13.18 -11.03
N LYS A 151 3.86 -14.01 -10.10
CA LYS A 151 3.19 -14.21 -8.81
C LYS A 151 3.19 -12.92 -7.99
N ASN A 152 2.05 -12.59 -7.39
CA ASN A 152 1.98 -11.50 -6.43
C ASN A 152 2.65 -11.91 -5.11
N LEU A 153 3.76 -11.26 -4.79
CA LEU A 153 4.50 -11.43 -3.54
C LEU A 153 3.89 -10.54 -2.45
N LEU A 154 3.64 -9.27 -2.72
CA LEU A 154 3.16 -8.31 -1.72
C LEU A 154 1.92 -7.58 -2.22
N PRO A 155 0.71 -7.99 -1.83
CA PRO A 155 -0.50 -7.25 -2.19
C PRO A 155 -0.57 -5.91 -1.46
N GLY A 156 -0.92 -4.85 -2.18
CA GLY A 156 -1.16 -3.52 -1.63
C GLY A 156 -2.49 -2.93 -2.08
N ASP A 157 -3.07 -2.05 -1.27
CA ASP A 157 -4.33 -1.37 -1.57
C ASP A 157 -4.15 0.15 -1.39
N THR A 158 -4.82 0.94 -2.22
CA THR A 158 -4.88 2.40 -2.02
C THR A 158 -6.18 2.77 -1.35
N LYS A 159 -6.10 3.63 -0.34
CA LYS A 159 -7.26 4.21 0.33
C LYS A 159 -7.10 5.72 0.42
N TYR A 160 -8.21 6.41 0.60
CA TYR A 160 -8.21 7.84 0.82
C TYR A 160 -8.36 8.14 2.32
N SER A 161 -7.52 9.00 2.88
CA SER A 161 -7.44 9.27 4.32
C SER A 161 -8.76 9.76 4.91
N LYS A 162 -9.56 10.50 4.13
CA LYS A 162 -10.90 10.95 4.51
C LYS A 162 -11.91 9.80 4.69
N ASP A 163 -11.67 8.69 4.00
CA ASP A 163 -12.50 7.49 4.03
C ASP A 163 -12.00 6.47 5.06
N TRP A 164 -10.69 6.36 5.27
CA TRP A 164 -10.08 5.41 6.20
C TRP A 164 -8.70 5.86 6.72
N THR A 165 -8.46 5.64 8.02
CA THR A 165 -7.14 5.83 8.67
C THR A 165 -6.89 4.73 9.69
N SER A 166 -5.62 4.40 9.95
CA SER A 166 -5.20 3.43 10.96
C SER A 166 -5.53 3.87 12.39
N ALA A 167 -5.65 5.18 12.64
CA ALA A 167 -6.03 5.71 13.94
C ALA A 167 -7.43 5.25 14.40
N SER A 168 -8.27 4.79 13.47
CA SER A 168 -9.59 4.21 13.77
C SER A 168 -9.56 2.71 14.06
N VAL A 169 -8.44 2.03 13.83
CA VAL A 169 -8.27 0.59 14.05
C VAL A 169 -8.23 0.32 15.56
N LYS A 170 -9.02 -0.66 15.99
CA LYS A 170 -9.05 -1.11 17.37
C LYS A 170 -8.31 -2.44 17.51
N GLU A 171 -7.35 -2.46 18.44
CA GLU A 171 -6.59 -3.65 18.80
C GLU A 171 -7.41 -4.61 19.67
N GLY A 172 -7.01 -5.87 19.69
CA GLY A 172 -7.59 -6.93 20.51
C GLY A 172 -8.51 -7.89 19.76
N ASP A 173 -9.40 -8.53 20.52
CA ASP A 173 -10.27 -9.60 20.03
C ASP A 173 -11.37 -9.08 19.08
N CYS A 174 -11.33 -9.54 17.84
CA CYS A 174 -12.28 -9.24 16.78
C CYS A 174 -13.22 -10.42 16.45
N ARG A 175 -13.21 -11.51 17.23
CA ARG A 175 -14.10 -12.68 17.02
C ARG A 175 -15.57 -12.31 17.06
N HIS A 176 -15.96 -11.30 17.81
CA HIS A 176 -17.34 -10.80 17.86
C HIS A 176 -17.80 -10.17 16.52
N MET A 177 -16.88 -9.85 15.60
CA MET A 177 -17.16 -9.25 14.30
C MET A 177 -17.53 -10.28 13.21
N VAL A 178 -18.32 -11.31 13.58
CA VAL A 178 -18.76 -12.37 12.63
C VAL A 178 -19.90 -11.88 11.74
N ASP A 179 -20.86 -11.13 12.28
CA ASP A 179 -22.02 -10.67 11.49
C ASP A 179 -21.61 -9.49 10.58
N PRO A 180 -21.59 -9.65 9.24
CA PRO A 180 -21.22 -8.59 8.31
C PRO A 180 -22.06 -7.31 8.46
N ARG A 181 -23.26 -7.38 9.06
CA ARG A 181 -24.15 -6.22 9.28
C ARG A 181 -23.67 -5.30 10.41
N HIS A 182 -22.86 -5.83 11.33
CA HIS A 182 -22.39 -5.12 12.51
C HIS A 182 -20.87 -4.82 12.46
N VAL A 183 -20.21 -5.15 11.34
CA VAL A 183 -18.80 -4.84 11.14
C VAL A 183 -18.62 -3.33 10.98
N PRO A 184 -17.81 -2.67 11.83
CA PRO A 184 -17.60 -1.24 11.74
C PRO A 184 -16.87 -0.87 10.45
N GLY A 185 -17.11 0.36 9.95
CA GLY A 185 -16.57 0.82 8.67
C GLY A 185 -15.05 0.69 8.55
N TRP A 186 -14.31 0.95 9.64
CA TRP A 186 -12.85 0.89 9.68
C TRP A 186 -12.28 -0.51 9.49
N PHE A 187 -13.05 -1.57 9.80
CA PHE A 187 -12.57 -2.94 9.75
C PHE A 187 -12.54 -3.50 8.32
N TRP A 188 -13.30 -2.90 7.40
CA TRP A 188 -13.41 -3.41 6.03
C TRP A 188 -12.09 -3.39 5.26
N PRO A 189 -11.29 -2.31 5.26
CA PRO A 189 -9.97 -2.32 4.62
C PRO A 189 -9.00 -3.32 5.25
N VAL A 190 -9.05 -3.50 6.57
CA VAL A 190 -8.25 -4.51 7.29
C VAL A 190 -8.63 -5.93 6.84
N ALA A 191 -9.93 -6.24 6.77
CA ALA A 191 -10.43 -7.52 6.29
C ALA A 191 -10.10 -7.76 4.80
N GLN A 192 -10.08 -6.70 3.99
CA GLN A 192 -9.73 -6.75 2.58
C GLN A 192 -8.26 -7.18 2.39
N VAL A 193 -7.31 -6.51 3.04
CA VAL A 193 -5.89 -6.88 2.93
C VAL A 193 -5.60 -8.24 3.57
N TYR A 194 -6.25 -8.56 4.70
CA TYR A 194 -6.18 -9.88 5.29
C TYR A 194 -6.62 -10.98 4.31
N THR A 195 -7.69 -10.72 3.55
CA THR A 195 -8.18 -11.63 2.51
C THR A 195 -7.17 -11.80 1.38
N TYR A 196 -6.49 -10.72 0.96
CA TYR A 196 -5.45 -10.82 -0.05
C TYR A 196 -4.33 -11.74 0.41
N CYS A 197 -3.78 -11.50 1.60
CA CYS A 197 -2.77 -12.33 2.24
C CYS A 197 -3.20 -13.80 2.33
N TYR A 198 -4.39 -14.04 2.89
CA TYR A 198 -4.95 -15.38 3.05
C TYR A 198 -5.03 -16.13 1.71
N ARG A 199 -5.59 -15.50 0.66
CA ARG A 199 -5.81 -16.18 -0.62
C ARG A 199 -4.55 -16.31 -1.46
N LEU A 200 -3.65 -15.35 -1.40
CA LEU A 200 -2.35 -15.40 -2.07
C LEU A 200 -1.33 -16.22 -1.28
N GLN A 201 -1.69 -16.67 -0.08
CA GLN A 201 -0.82 -17.34 0.88
C GLN A 201 0.44 -16.53 1.18
N ARG A 202 0.27 -15.21 1.34
CA ARG A 202 1.33 -14.24 1.63
C ARG A 202 1.19 -13.72 3.04
N ARG A 203 2.33 -13.53 3.71
CA ARG A 203 2.39 -13.02 5.09
C ARG A 203 2.14 -11.52 5.15
N TYR A 204 2.68 -10.78 4.19
CA TYR A 204 2.72 -9.32 4.24
C TYR A 204 1.69 -8.68 3.30
N ALA A 205 1.24 -7.47 3.65
CA ALA A 205 0.46 -6.58 2.80
C ALA A 205 0.63 -5.12 3.25
N TYR A 206 0.08 -4.18 2.50
CA TYR A 206 0.00 -2.78 2.92
C TYR A 206 -1.26 -2.08 2.43
N ILE A 207 -1.60 -0.97 3.11
CA ILE A 207 -2.53 0.04 2.63
C ILE A 207 -1.78 1.37 2.59
N ILE A 208 -1.83 2.05 1.45
CA ILE A 208 -1.25 3.39 1.29
C ILE A 208 -2.37 4.43 1.18
N THR A 209 -2.23 5.52 1.93
CA THR A 209 -3.13 6.68 1.91
C THR A 209 -2.32 7.97 1.79
N ASP A 210 -3.01 9.06 1.49
CA ASP A 210 -2.48 10.42 1.45
C ASP A 210 -2.07 10.98 2.83
N ALA A 211 -2.28 10.22 3.91
CA ALA A 211 -1.89 10.60 5.27
C ALA A 211 -0.88 9.64 5.92
N GLU A 212 -0.83 8.38 5.48
CA GLU A 212 -0.01 7.33 6.09
C GLU A 212 0.13 6.12 5.17
N LEU A 213 1.19 5.34 5.41
CA LEU A 213 1.36 3.98 4.96
C LEU A 213 1.14 3.03 6.14
N VAL A 214 0.25 2.05 5.97
CA VAL A 214 -0.05 1.04 6.99
C VAL A 214 0.42 -0.31 6.50
N LEU A 215 1.39 -0.89 7.20
CA LEU A 215 1.95 -2.19 6.86
C LEU A 215 1.30 -3.27 7.70
N PHE A 216 1.13 -4.44 7.13
CA PHE A 216 0.50 -5.57 7.78
C PHE A 216 1.38 -6.82 7.67
N ARG A 217 1.38 -7.62 8.73
CA ARG A 217 1.75 -9.04 8.68
C ARG A 217 0.63 -9.89 9.27
N ILE A 218 0.40 -11.06 8.69
CA ILE A 218 -0.60 -12.01 9.18
C ILE A 218 0.05 -13.32 9.62
N GLY A 219 -0.62 -14.03 10.50
CA GLY A 219 -0.20 -15.35 10.94
C GLY A 219 -1.25 -16.00 11.85
N PRO A 220 -1.09 -17.29 12.16
CA PRO A 220 -1.85 -17.92 13.24
C PRO A 220 -1.66 -17.15 14.56
N LEU A 221 -2.69 -17.11 15.42
CA LEU A 221 -2.55 -16.55 16.76
C LEU A 221 -1.69 -17.44 17.68
N ARG A 222 -1.59 -18.73 17.37
CA ARG A 222 -0.81 -19.72 18.12
C ARG A 222 0.53 -19.95 17.42
N ASP A 223 1.55 -20.25 18.21
CA ASP A 223 2.89 -20.54 17.70
C ASP A 223 3.08 -22.02 17.32
N SER A 224 2.04 -22.85 17.44
CA SER A 224 2.11 -24.28 17.12
C SER A 224 0.74 -24.83 16.71
N PRO A 225 0.71 -25.91 15.90
CA PRO A 225 -0.54 -26.58 15.55
C PRO A 225 -1.22 -27.18 16.79
N PRO A 226 -2.56 -27.35 16.79
CA PRO A 226 -3.26 -28.01 17.88
C PRO A 226 -2.98 -29.52 17.91
N GLU A 227 -2.66 -30.08 19.08
CA GLU A 227 -2.49 -31.53 19.29
C GLU A 227 -3.85 -32.24 19.40
N PRO A 228 -4.04 -33.47 18.86
CA PRO A 228 -3.19 -34.21 17.92
C PRO A 228 -3.64 -33.92 16.46
N SER A 229 -2.96 -33.01 15.76
CA SER A 229 -3.28 -32.75 14.34
C SER A 229 -2.39 -33.59 13.43
N PRO A 230 -2.95 -34.33 12.47
CA PRO A 230 -2.15 -34.92 11.40
C PRO A 230 -1.47 -33.79 10.63
N VAL A 231 -0.14 -33.83 10.52
CA VAL A 231 0.68 -32.84 9.80
C VAL A 231 0.28 -32.87 8.32
N SER A 232 -0.74 -32.08 7.97
CA SER A 232 -1.14 -31.85 6.59
C SER A 232 -0.56 -30.53 6.12
N GLN A 233 -0.19 -30.45 4.84
CA GLN A 233 0.21 -29.19 4.24
C GLN A 233 -0.97 -28.20 4.33
N ASN A 234 -0.69 -26.94 4.68
CA ASN A 234 -1.64 -25.82 4.81
C ASN A 234 -2.50 -25.78 6.09
N LEU A 235 -2.08 -26.42 7.18
CA LEU A 235 -2.77 -26.24 8.47
C LEU A 235 -2.69 -24.78 8.94
N GLU A 236 -1.58 -24.10 8.66
CA GLU A 236 -1.36 -22.68 8.97
C GLU A 236 -2.41 -21.81 8.28
N ILE A 237 -2.68 -22.08 7.00
CA ILE A 237 -3.67 -21.35 6.22
C ILE A 237 -5.08 -21.61 6.77
N LYS A 238 -5.40 -22.86 7.11
CA LYS A 238 -6.70 -23.20 7.72
C LYS A 238 -6.88 -22.53 9.08
N GLU A 239 -5.82 -22.43 9.87
CA GLU A 239 -5.86 -21.79 11.18
C GLU A 239 -6.19 -20.30 11.06
N LEU A 240 -5.79 -19.64 9.97
CA LEU A 240 -6.16 -18.25 9.72
C LEU A 240 -7.68 -18.01 9.67
N ASP A 241 -8.48 -19.03 9.32
CA ASP A 241 -9.95 -18.92 9.36
C ASP A 241 -10.51 -19.06 10.79
N VAL A 242 -9.82 -19.83 11.62
CA VAL A 242 -10.24 -20.18 12.99
C VAL A 242 -9.77 -19.11 13.98
N ASP A 243 -8.46 -18.89 14.05
CA ASP A 243 -7.76 -18.08 15.05
C ASP A 243 -6.64 -17.24 14.39
N GLY A 244 -6.90 -16.67 13.22
CA GLY A 244 -5.93 -15.82 12.54
C GLY A 244 -5.72 -14.45 13.21
N LYS A 245 -4.47 -13.98 13.20
CA LYS A 245 -4.00 -12.71 13.73
C LYS A 245 -3.48 -11.81 12.60
N ILE A 246 -3.71 -10.51 12.73
CA ILE A 246 -3.05 -9.48 11.91
C ILE A 246 -2.34 -8.50 12.83
N GLU A 247 -1.12 -8.13 12.48
CA GLU A 247 -0.35 -7.07 13.11
C GLU A 247 -0.17 -5.93 12.14
N PHE A 248 -0.10 -4.70 12.66
CA PHE A 248 0.11 -3.53 11.82
C PHE A 248 0.99 -2.46 12.45
N VAL A 249 1.68 -1.72 11.59
CA VAL A 249 2.40 -0.49 11.92
C VAL A 249 1.94 0.61 10.96
N SER A 250 1.85 1.85 11.45
CA SER A 250 1.52 3.02 10.64
C SER A 250 2.71 3.95 10.55
N ILE A 251 3.03 4.37 9.34
CA ILE A 251 4.11 5.27 8.99
C ILE A 251 3.50 6.56 8.42
N PRO A 252 3.58 7.69 9.14
CA PRO A 252 3.03 8.96 8.67
C PRO A 252 3.58 9.38 7.30
N TRP A 253 2.70 9.92 6.43
CA TRP A 253 3.08 10.40 5.09
C TRP A 253 4.12 11.52 5.13
N ALA A 254 4.05 12.35 6.16
CA ALA A 254 4.92 13.49 6.38
C ALA A 254 6.34 13.12 6.83
N ASN A 255 6.60 11.86 7.22
CA ASN A 255 7.93 11.45 7.63
C ASN A 255 8.90 11.45 6.45
N GLY A 256 10.07 12.07 6.61
CA GLY A 256 11.10 12.13 5.58
C GLY A 256 12.09 13.28 5.83
N ARG A 257 12.68 13.78 4.75
CA ARG A 257 13.63 14.89 4.71
C ARG A 257 13.29 15.79 3.54
N ASN A 258 13.27 17.09 3.78
CA ASN A 258 13.09 18.06 2.70
C ASN A 258 14.38 18.21 1.86
N GLU A 259 14.35 19.04 0.82
CA GLU A 259 15.51 19.27 -0.06
C GLU A 259 16.76 19.82 0.66
N MET A 260 16.58 20.42 1.84
CA MET A 260 17.66 20.96 2.67
C MET A 260 18.22 19.92 3.66
N GLY A 261 17.72 18.68 3.61
CA GLY A 261 18.10 17.61 4.54
C GLY A 261 17.49 17.74 5.93
N VAL A 262 16.52 18.64 6.13
CA VAL A 262 15.84 18.81 7.42
C VAL A 262 14.83 17.68 7.61
N GLU A 263 14.91 17.01 8.74
CA GLU A 263 13.97 15.99 9.19
C GLU A 263 12.53 16.52 9.25
N LEU A 264 11.60 15.77 8.68
CA LEU A 264 10.17 16.03 8.69
C LEU A 264 9.47 14.91 9.45
N GLY A 265 8.44 15.27 10.23
CA GLY A 265 7.68 14.32 11.04
C GLY A 265 8.42 13.89 12.30
N GLU A 266 8.34 12.60 12.64
CA GLU A 266 8.97 12.07 13.85
C GLU A 266 10.50 11.93 13.66
N PRO A 267 11.33 12.42 14.60
CA PRO A 267 12.78 12.24 14.53
C PRO A 267 13.14 10.76 14.44
N ASN A 268 14.00 10.41 13.48
CA ASN A 268 14.39 9.02 13.17
C ASN A 268 13.21 8.11 12.78
N GLY A 269 12.05 8.67 12.47
CA GLY A 269 10.92 7.92 11.95
C GLY A 269 11.22 7.39 10.55
N LEU A 270 10.72 6.18 10.27
CA LEU A 270 10.71 5.64 8.91
C LEU A 270 9.91 6.57 8.00
N SER A 271 10.41 6.82 6.79
CA SER A 271 9.61 7.42 5.72
C SER A 271 8.75 6.34 5.05
N VAL A 272 7.72 6.76 4.31
CA VAL A 272 6.88 5.85 3.51
C VAL A 272 7.72 5.04 2.53
N ASN A 273 8.67 5.65 1.81
CA ASN A 273 9.46 4.94 0.80
C ASN A 273 10.46 3.97 1.45
N THR A 274 11.10 4.34 2.57
CA THR A 274 11.97 3.41 3.32
C THR A 274 11.18 2.18 3.79
N ALA A 275 9.99 2.40 4.33
CA ALA A 275 9.13 1.33 4.83
C ALA A 275 8.59 0.43 3.69
N LEU A 276 8.18 1.01 2.56
CA LEU A 276 7.79 0.26 1.36
C LEU A 276 8.94 -0.58 0.82
N TRP A 277 10.11 0.02 0.62
CA TRP A 277 11.32 -0.66 0.16
C TRP A 277 11.63 -1.88 1.04
N TRP A 278 11.68 -1.67 2.36
CA TRP A 278 11.96 -2.76 3.31
C TRP A 278 10.92 -3.87 3.23
N LEU A 279 9.62 -3.53 3.19
CA LEU A 279 8.57 -4.55 3.12
C LEU A 279 8.65 -5.39 1.82
N HIS A 280 9.08 -4.80 0.71
CA HIS A 280 9.31 -5.54 -0.54
C HIS A 280 10.45 -6.56 -0.39
N LEU A 281 11.55 -6.18 0.27
CA LEU A 281 12.66 -7.11 0.57
C LEU A 281 12.20 -8.26 1.49
N GLN A 282 11.42 -7.95 2.54
CA GLN A 282 10.85 -8.98 3.42
C GLN A 282 9.91 -9.93 2.67
N ALA A 283 9.10 -9.38 1.76
CA ALA A 283 8.17 -10.15 0.94
C ALA A 283 8.87 -11.05 -0.10
N ALA A 284 10.09 -10.71 -0.51
CA ALA A 284 10.93 -11.53 -1.38
C ALA A 284 11.72 -12.60 -0.60
N SER A 285 12.11 -12.32 0.64
CA SER A 285 12.86 -13.25 1.50
C SER A 285 11.98 -14.40 2.02
N ASN A 286 11.03 -14.07 2.89
CA ASN A 286 10.24 -15.07 3.63
C ASN A 286 8.81 -14.58 3.85
N ASN A 287 7.95 -14.99 2.94
CA ASN A 287 6.59 -14.46 2.84
C ASN A 287 5.51 -15.54 2.88
N SER A 288 5.88 -16.76 3.26
CA SER A 288 4.91 -17.82 3.51
C SER A 288 4.27 -17.66 4.89
N ILE A 289 3.01 -18.09 5.00
CA ILE A 289 2.33 -18.17 6.29
C ILE A 289 2.86 -19.40 7.05
N ARG A 290 3.32 -19.18 8.28
CA ARG A 290 3.96 -20.17 9.15
C ARG A 290 3.44 -20.01 10.58
N TRP A 291 3.57 -21.07 11.38
CA TRP A 291 3.27 -21.02 12.82
C TRP A 291 4.23 -20.11 13.58
N THR A 292 5.52 -20.20 13.26
CA THR A 292 6.58 -19.43 13.92
C THR A 292 7.42 -18.70 12.91
N TYR A 293 7.99 -17.59 13.38
CA TYR A 293 8.90 -16.77 12.63
C TYR A 293 10.10 -16.41 13.49
N PRO A 294 11.30 -16.33 12.90
CA PRO A 294 12.43 -15.76 13.60
C PRO A 294 12.15 -14.28 13.92
N PRO A 295 12.87 -13.68 14.90
CA PRO A 295 12.90 -12.23 15.08
C PRO A 295 13.18 -11.52 13.75
N LEU A 296 12.53 -10.39 13.49
CA LEU A 296 12.60 -9.72 12.18
C LEU A 296 14.04 -9.38 11.75
N GLN A 297 14.89 -8.99 12.70
CA GLN A 297 16.32 -8.72 12.49
C GLN A 297 17.10 -9.90 11.91
N ASN A 298 16.61 -11.14 12.09
CA ASN A 298 17.22 -12.36 11.56
C ASN A 298 16.57 -12.82 10.24
N ASP A 299 15.52 -12.15 9.79
CA ASP A 299 14.75 -12.49 8.57
C ASP A 299 15.17 -11.58 7.40
N ALA A 300 16.43 -11.14 7.39
CA ALA A 300 16.99 -10.33 6.32
C ALA A 300 17.04 -11.13 5.02
N LEU A 301 16.86 -10.44 3.90
CA LEU A 301 17.09 -11.03 2.60
C LEU A 301 18.57 -11.41 2.52
N SER A 302 18.86 -12.72 2.45
CA SER A 302 20.23 -13.22 2.45
C SER A 302 21.02 -12.62 1.29
N TYR A 303 22.17 -12.04 1.60
CA TYR A 303 23.18 -11.65 0.63
C TYR A 303 24.58 -11.87 1.21
N THR A 304 25.52 -12.22 0.34
CA THR A 304 26.95 -12.11 0.61
C THR A 304 27.36 -10.70 0.21
N PRO A 305 27.84 -9.84 1.14
CA PRO A 305 28.36 -8.54 0.76
C PRO A 305 29.41 -8.73 -0.33
N LEU A 306 29.26 -8.03 -1.46
CA LEU A 306 30.36 -7.87 -2.39
C LEU A 306 31.49 -7.24 -1.57
N GLU A 307 32.62 -7.93 -1.45
CA GLU A 307 33.86 -7.34 -0.95
C GLU A 307 34.25 -6.25 -1.96
N HIS A 308 33.63 -5.08 -1.87
CA HIS A 308 34.09 -3.92 -2.60
C HIS A 308 35.42 -3.54 -1.97
N ASP A 309 36.48 -3.88 -2.72
CA ASP A 309 37.84 -3.43 -2.51
C ASP A 309 37.82 -1.96 -2.05
N ILE A 310 38.07 -1.77 -0.76
CA ILE A 310 38.51 -0.49 -0.21
C ILE A 310 39.97 -0.32 -0.67
N SER A 311 40.17 -0.23 -1.99
CA SER A 311 41.33 0.38 -2.60
C SER A 311 41.03 1.88 -2.73
N LEU A 312 40.80 2.52 -1.58
CA LEU A 312 41.06 3.95 -1.46
C LEU A 312 42.56 4.12 -1.72
N SER A 313 42.86 4.40 -2.99
CA SER A 313 44.10 4.94 -3.52
C SER A 313 44.74 5.89 -2.51
N ARG A 314 45.63 5.33 -1.69
CA ARG A 314 46.60 6.07 -0.90
C ARG A 314 47.82 6.25 -1.81
N ASN A 315 47.65 7.03 -2.87
CA ASN A 315 48.76 7.52 -3.67
C ASN A 315 49.47 8.62 -2.89
N ASP A 316 50.39 8.20 -2.02
CA ASP A 316 51.43 9.09 -1.53
C ASP A 316 52.71 8.32 -1.22
N SER A 317 53.51 8.10 -2.25
CA SER A 317 54.97 8.10 -2.12
C SER A 317 55.61 8.19 -3.50
N PHE A 318 55.94 9.42 -3.88
CA PHE A 318 57.01 9.76 -4.80
C PHE A 318 58.29 8.97 -4.45
N ARG A 319 58.84 8.23 -5.41
CA ARG A 319 60.29 8.02 -5.51
C ARG A 319 60.71 7.77 -6.96
N PRO A 320 61.71 8.50 -7.48
CA PRO A 320 62.17 8.37 -8.86
C PRO A 320 63.36 7.40 -9.01
N SER A 321 63.74 7.19 -10.28
CA SER A 321 64.91 6.50 -10.84
C SER A 321 64.66 5.05 -11.25
N ALA A 322 64.53 4.76 -12.55
CA ALA A 322 65.56 4.71 -13.61
C ALA A 322 66.17 3.31 -13.69
N ASP A 323 65.81 2.54 -14.71
CA ASP A 323 66.73 2.13 -15.78
C ASP A 323 66.08 1.15 -16.76
N ASP A 324 66.60 1.23 -17.98
CA ASP A 324 66.28 0.52 -19.22
C ASP A 324 66.07 -1.00 -19.12
N ALA A 325 65.19 -1.53 -19.98
CA ALA A 325 65.62 -2.41 -21.08
C ALA A 325 64.46 -2.77 -22.01
N GLN A 326 64.77 -2.64 -23.30
CA GLN A 326 64.00 -3.01 -24.49
C GLN A 326 63.63 -4.49 -24.51
N THR A 327 62.47 -4.84 -25.08
CA THR A 327 62.35 -5.95 -26.04
C THR A 327 61.12 -5.75 -26.94
N GLU A 328 61.37 -5.71 -28.24
CA GLU A 328 60.41 -5.68 -29.34
C GLU A 328 59.54 -6.96 -29.40
N ARG A 329 58.24 -6.82 -29.71
CA ARG A 329 57.59 -7.75 -30.65
C ARG A 329 56.32 -7.18 -31.29
N ALA A 330 56.16 -7.60 -32.54
CA ALA A 330 55.37 -7.08 -33.66
C ALA A 330 53.82 -7.16 -33.51
N PRO A 331 53.07 -6.51 -34.44
CA PRO A 331 51.65 -6.20 -34.29
C PRO A 331 50.74 -7.26 -34.91
N SER A 332 49.58 -7.47 -34.29
CA SER A 332 48.48 -8.25 -34.87
C SER A 332 47.20 -7.42 -34.89
N GLU A 333 46.84 -7.09 -36.12
CA GLU A 333 45.49 -7.10 -36.70
C GLU A 333 44.39 -6.23 -36.08
N VAL A 334 44.19 -5.14 -36.81
CA VAL A 334 42.99 -4.31 -36.94
C VAL A 334 41.77 -5.18 -37.25
N TYR A 335 40.76 -5.15 -36.39
CA TYR A 335 39.37 -5.33 -36.80
C TYR A 335 38.58 -4.07 -36.47
N ASP A 336 38.23 -3.39 -37.56
CA ASP A 336 37.21 -2.37 -37.68
C ASP A 336 35.85 -3.02 -37.46
N ASP A 337 35.09 -2.60 -36.46
CA ASP A 337 33.64 -2.65 -36.59
C ASP A 337 32.98 -1.42 -35.98
N SER A 338 32.23 -0.80 -36.85
CA SER A 338 31.67 0.52 -36.74
C SER A 338 30.23 0.45 -36.23
N ARG A 339 29.88 1.42 -35.37
CA ARG A 339 28.56 2.05 -35.30
C ARG A 339 27.34 1.13 -35.12
N TYR A 340 26.82 1.09 -33.90
CA TYR A 340 25.38 1.09 -33.67
C TYR A 340 25.01 2.25 -32.74
N GLN A 341 24.70 3.39 -33.36
CA GLN A 341 23.80 4.39 -32.77
C GLN A 341 22.38 3.85 -32.91
N LEU A 342 21.75 3.43 -31.82
CA LEU A 342 20.32 3.19 -31.77
C LEU A 342 19.62 4.52 -31.42
N SER A 343 19.18 5.20 -32.47
CA SER A 343 18.23 6.31 -32.40
C SER A 343 16.89 5.80 -31.86
N PHE A 344 16.48 6.34 -30.72
CA PHE A 344 15.12 6.22 -30.19
C PHE A 344 14.20 7.04 -31.11
N MET A 345 13.41 6.38 -31.97
CA MET A 345 12.28 7.01 -32.64
C MET A 345 11.00 6.70 -31.86
N GLU A 346 10.40 7.77 -31.35
CA GLU A 346 9.06 7.84 -30.80
C GLU A 346 8.05 7.80 -31.96
N GLU A 347 7.40 6.66 -32.17
CA GLU A 347 6.27 6.55 -33.09
C GLU A 347 4.95 6.44 -32.32
N GLN A 348 4.17 7.51 -32.39
CA GLN A 348 2.74 7.51 -32.16
C GLN A 348 2.05 6.86 -33.36
N GLU A 349 1.44 5.70 -33.17
CA GLU A 349 0.38 5.23 -34.08
C GLU A 349 -0.92 4.95 -33.33
N ALA A 350 -1.93 5.73 -33.70
CA ALA A 350 -3.32 5.51 -33.37
C ALA A 350 -3.90 4.43 -34.29
N ALA A 351 -4.04 3.20 -33.79
CA ALA A 351 -4.76 2.15 -34.49
C ALA A 351 -6.26 2.20 -34.15
N GLN A 352 -7.06 2.66 -35.13
CA GLN A 352 -8.50 2.43 -35.20
C GLN A 352 -8.75 0.93 -35.41
N PHE A 353 -9.43 0.27 -34.47
CA PHE A 353 -9.91 -1.10 -34.65
C PHE A 353 -11.34 -1.09 -35.19
N SER A 354 -11.47 -1.53 -36.44
CA SER A 354 -12.72 -1.95 -37.08
C SER A 354 -13.15 -3.31 -36.53
N VAL A 355 -14.39 -3.41 -36.06
CA VAL A 355 -15.02 -4.65 -35.60
C VAL A 355 -15.72 -5.32 -36.78
N PRO A 356 -15.54 -6.63 -37.03
CA PRO A 356 -16.32 -7.32 -38.05
C PRO A 356 -17.72 -7.68 -37.52
N GLU A 357 -18.72 -7.34 -38.34
CA GLU A 357 -20.09 -7.84 -38.29
C GLU A 357 -20.12 -9.37 -38.37
N SER A 358 -20.90 -10.01 -37.50
CA SER A 358 -21.46 -11.33 -37.78
C SER A 358 -22.99 -11.27 -37.65
N SER A 359 -23.63 -11.68 -38.74
CA SER A 359 -25.06 -11.61 -38.99
C SER A 359 -25.82 -12.78 -38.36
N ALA A 360 -26.86 -12.42 -37.61
CA ALA A 360 -28.25 -12.89 -37.66
C ALA A 360 -28.59 -14.37 -37.95
N ALA A 361 -29.32 -14.98 -37.00
CA ALA A 361 -30.60 -15.71 -37.15
C ALA A 361 -30.93 -16.43 -35.81
N SER A 362 -32.14 -16.56 -35.25
CA SER A 362 -33.49 -16.07 -35.55
C SER A 362 -34.38 -16.36 -34.31
N ILE A 363 -35.36 -15.48 -34.03
CA ILE A 363 -36.79 -15.76 -33.69
C ILE A 363 -37.07 -16.72 -32.50
N GLY A 364 -37.67 -16.28 -31.38
CA GLY A 364 -39.08 -15.88 -31.29
C GLY A 364 -39.58 -15.66 -29.83
N PRO A 365 -40.87 -15.32 -29.60
CA PRO A 365 -41.26 -14.20 -28.73
C PRO A 365 -42.09 -14.56 -27.50
N SER A 366 -42.13 -13.66 -26.50
CA SER A 366 -43.23 -13.41 -25.53
C SER A 366 -42.75 -12.38 -24.50
N SER A 367 -43.53 -11.49 -23.89
CA SER A 367 -44.88 -10.98 -24.06
C SER A 367 -44.94 -9.69 -23.22
N ARG A 368 -45.75 -8.73 -23.65
CA ARG A 368 -45.97 -7.41 -23.04
C ARG A 368 -46.51 -7.51 -21.61
N ARG A 369 -46.10 -6.59 -20.74
CA ARG A 369 -47.06 -5.72 -20.03
C ARG A 369 -46.40 -4.42 -19.58
N ARG A 370 -46.88 -3.32 -20.17
CA ARG A 370 -46.74 -1.94 -19.70
C ARG A 370 -47.82 -1.68 -18.65
N THR A 371 -47.49 -0.92 -17.63
CA THR A 371 -48.40 0.09 -17.07
C THR A 371 -47.59 1.36 -16.85
N ALA A 372 -48.11 2.44 -17.42
CA ALA A 372 -47.66 3.81 -17.27
C ALA A 372 -48.32 4.45 -16.05
N ASP A 373 -47.68 5.47 -15.50
CA ASP A 373 -48.26 6.74 -15.01
C ASP A 373 -47.08 7.64 -14.63
N ARG A 374 -46.72 8.68 -15.40
CA ARG A 374 -47.38 9.98 -15.57
C ARG A 374 -47.52 10.75 -14.24
N ASN A 375 -46.60 11.69 -14.00
CA ASN A 375 -46.99 13.09 -13.85
C ASN A 375 -45.79 14.04 -13.94
N GLN A 376 -45.96 15.00 -14.85
CA GLN A 376 -45.18 16.23 -15.00
C GLN A 376 -45.62 17.24 -13.94
N THR A 377 -44.72 18.08 -13.46
CA THR A 377 -45.02 19.50 -13.19
C THR A 377 -43.76 20.32 -13.43
N ALA A 378 -43.95 21.39 -14.21
CA ALA A 378 -42.94 22.36 -14.61
C ALA A 378 -43.04 23.62 -13.72
N SER A 379 -41.89 24.27 -13.49
CA SER A 379 -41.71 25.72 -13.32
C SER A 379 -40.19 25.94 -13.40
N SER A 380 -39.58 26.67 -14.33
CA SER A 380 -39.79 28.03 -14.85
C SER A 380 -39.79 29.10 -13.76
N PHE A 381 -38.60 29.61 -13.44
CA PHE A 381 -38.35 31.03 -13.21
C PHE A 381 -36.89 31.34 -13.58
N GLY A 382 -36.70 32.21 -14.56
CA GLY A 382 -35.44 32.91 -14.76
C GLY A 382 -35.36 34.15 -13.88
N SER A 383 -34.14 34.61 -13.59
CA SER A 383 -33.80 36.02 -13.66
C SER A 383 -32.29 36.27 -13.49
N THR A 384 -31.90 37.36 -14.11
CA THR A 384 -30.59 37.92 -14.46
C THR A 384 -29.85 38.67 -13.35
N ALA A 385 -28.52 38.78 -13.53
CA ALA A 385 -27.59 39.87 -13.15
C ALA A 385 -27.26 40.06 -11.65
N ALA A 386 -26.16 40.71 -11.21
CA ALA A 386 -24.80 40.99 -11.70
C ALA A 386 -23.99 41.53 -10.49
N ASN A 387 -22.65 41.41 -10.55
CA ASN A 387 -21.62 42.22 -9.89
C ASN A 387 -21.78 42.68 -8.42
N SER A 388 -20.83 42.26 -7.58
CA SER A 388 -20.02 43.24 -6.81
C SER A 388 -18.75 42.59 -6.25
N SER A 389 -17.63 43.13 -6.69
CA SER A 389 -16.33 43.13 -6.01
C SER A 389 -16.44 43.70 -4.60
N PHE A 390 -15.77 43.12 -3.61
CA PHE A 390 -15.18 43.93 -2.52
C PHE A 390 -13.94 43.26 -1.90
N VAL A 391 -12.88 44.05 -2.02
CA VAL A 391 -11.60 44.19 -1.34
C VAL A 391 -11.39 43.49 0.02
N SER A 392 -10.17 42.97 0.12
CA SER A 392 -9.40 42.49 1.27
C SER A 392 -9.41 43.39 2.51
N HIS A 393 -9.41 42.78 3.70
CA HIS A 393 -8.62 43.28 4.84
C HIS A 393 -8.10 42.12 5.67
N SER A 394 -6.78 42.01 5.71
CA SER A 394 -5.99 41.36 6.74
C SER A 394 -6.13 42.12 8.07
N SER A 395 -6.05 41.38 9.19
CA SER A 395 -5.17 41.63 10.35
C SER A 395 -5.82 41.37 11.72
N VAL A 396 -5.20 40.44 12.45
CA VAL A 396 -4.63 40.64 13.81
C VAL A 396 -5.59 40.75 15.01
N THR A 397 -5.46 39.72 15.86
CA THR A 397 -5.61 39.64 17.34
C THR A 397 -6.92 40.06 18.01
N SER A 398 -7.47 39.17 18.85
CA SER A 398 -7.63 39.46 20.29
C SER A 398 -8.19 38.23 20.99
N SER A 399 -7.37 37.65 21.87
CA SER A 399 -7.79 36.85 23.00
C SER A 399 -8.86 37.62 23.80
N LYS A 400 -9.97 36.97 24.17
CA LYS A 400 -10.80 37.38 25.30
C LYS A 400 -11.66 36.24 25.80
N ASN A 401 -11.42 35.92 27.07
CA ASN A 401 -12.16 35.04 27.95
C ASN A 401 -13.67 35.16 27.79
N ARG A 402 -14.36 34.02 27.67
CA ARG A 402 -15.82 33.94 27.78
C ARG A 402 -16.24 32.92 28.82
N VAL A 403 -16.35 33.45 30.04
CA VAL A 403 -17.36 33.21 31.08
C VAL A 403 -18.41 32.14 30.76
N GLU A 404 -18.44 31.14 31.64
CA GLU A 404 -19.51 30.16 31.83
C GLU A 404 -20.89 30.85 31.95
N LYS A 405 -21.87 30.32 31.20
CA LYS A 405 -23.29 30.57 31.49
C LYS A 405 -24.02 29.24 31.65
N SER A 406 -24.42 29.00 32.89
CA SER A 406 -25.43 28.04 33.30
C SER A 406 -26.76 28.32 32.60
N LYS A 407 -27.31 27.30 31.95
CA LYS A 407 -28.73 27.13 31.61
C LYS A 407 -29.02 25.67 31.93
N GLY A 408 -29.96 25.30 32.77
CA GLY A 408 -31.29 25.86 33.00
C GLY A 408 -32.20 24.62 32.96
N LYS A 409 -32.53 24.09 34.14
CA LYS A 409 -33.36 22.90 34.32
C LYS A 409 -34.76 23.15 33.77
N THR A 410 -35.24 22.28 32.89
CA THR A 410 -36.66 22.15 32.55
C THR A 410 -37.12 20.74 32.93
N ALA A 411 -37.97 20.69 33.96
CA ALA A 411 -38.70 19.52 34.40
C ALA A 411 -40.01 19.35 33.61
N LYS A 412 -40.47 18.08 33.50
CA LYS A 412 -41.79 17.52 33.08
C LYS A 412 -41.51 16.39 32.08
N ARG A 413 -42.09 15.19 32.15
CA ARG A 413 -43.33 14.71 32.79
C ARG A 413 -43.19 13.19 32.96
N GLY A 414 -43.68 12.67 34.09
CA GLY A 414 -43.67 11.24 34.41
C GLY A 414 -44.60 10.41 33.50
N ARG A 415 -44.21 9.15 33.30
CA ARG A 415 -45.02 8.11 32.67
C ARG A 415 -45.19 6.98 33.70
N PRO A 416 -46.43 6.52 33.99
CA PRO A 416 -46.69 5.58 35.07
C PRO A 416 -46.29 4.15 34.69
N THR A 417 -45.68 3.46 35.66
CA THR A 417 -45.46 2.02 35.70
C THR A 417 -46.77 1.30 35.97
N ILE A 418 -47.19 0.44 35.05
CA ILE A 418 -48.25 -0.54 35.29
C ILE A 418 -47.59 -1.80 35.84
N SER A 419 -47.82 -2.02 37.13
CA SER A 419 -47.59 -3.29 37.82
C SER A 419 -48.67 -4.29 37.42
N ASN A 420 -48.30 -5.43 36.86
CA ASN A 420 -49.19 -6.57 36.75
C ASN A 420 -48.71 -7.68 37.68
N SER A 421 -49.43 -7.79 38.79
CA SER A 421 -49.36 -8.85 39.78
C SER A 421 -50.22 -10.04 39.37
N GLY A 422 -49.66 -11.24 39.49
CA GLY A 422 -50.40 -12.43 39.89
C GLY A 422 -51.07 -13.25 38.79
N ASN A 423 -50.55 -14.46 38.56
CA ASN A 423 -51.41 -15.62 38.75
C ASN A 423 -50.61 -16.87 39.14
N LYS A 424 -50.86 -17.32 40.37
CA LYS A 424 -50.59 -18.67 40.85
C LYS A 424 -51.61 -19.62 40.21
N ARG A 425 -51.17 -20.74 39.64
CA ARG A 425 -51.93 -21.99 39.66
C ARG A 425 -50.96 -23.15 39.56
N GLY A 426 -50.86 -23.92 40.65
CA GLY A 426 -50.27 -25.25 40.62
C GLY A 426 -51.30 -26.27 40.17
N SER A 427 -50.83 -27.39 39.65
CA SER A 427 -51.51 -28.68 39.77
C SER A 427 -50.50 -29.80 39.64
N SER A 428 -50.58 -30.68 40.62
CA SER A 428 -49.82 -31.89 40.87
C SER A 428 -50.20 -33.06 39.96
N LYS A 429 -49.19 -33.90 39.65
CA LYS A 429 -49.12 -35.38 39.71
C LYS A 429 -50.30 -36.28 39.28
N LYS A 430 -49.86 -37.43 38.72
CA LYS A 430 -50.51 -38.73 38.41
C LYS A 430 -51.27 -38.73 37.08
N SER A 431 -51.04 -39.68 36.17
CA SER A 431 -50.75 -41.12 36.36
C SER A 431 -49.58 -41.62 35.51
#